data_AF-A0A0B1ZMM0-F1
#
_entry.id   AF-A0A0B1ZMM0-F1
#
_cell.length_a   1.000
_cell.length_b   1.000
_cell.length_c   1.000
_cell.angle_alpha   90.00
_cell.angle_beta   90.00
_cell.angle_gamma   90.00
#
_symmetry.space_group_name_H-M   'P 1'
#
loop_
_entity.id
_entity.type
_entity.pdbx_description
1 polymer ?
#
loop_
_entity_poly.entity_id
_entity_poly.type
_entity_poly.pdbx_seq_one_letter_code
_entity_poly.pdbx_strand_id
1 'polypeptide(L)'
;MASVPHRIENPELIPAQRYYDPHFFELEKEHLWPHVWQMACRLEEIPNTGDYVEYTILDKSVIIVNTKAGVKAFHNACRHRGVKLVESPGNCGKKGFICPFHGWRWDEHGECTFVFGKEIFNPDLLDQDEIGLAPCRVETWAGCAFINFDDDASSLLESLGPVAETLNARNVDKLKMEWWYGTILPVNWKLAMEAFMEGYHVMRTHPQLHDLAPMSAYGQDVGSMPKRNLDSKQMVATMADFYARLSSGMAGMVHETEVAVMDKLRDMDVPEDPMAALGAFIAKAQEEITRDGLARGAPMFDIPSVNKSHPFHDVEFMFPHFFLLPSFAAMSSYRIRPISPESCKFEIWSLVLRPEGEEYDTPKAPTMLDYDSKEFPEIPMQDYSNLPRQQEGLHAGGFDYMRLSREQEGMISNYQRLIDGYIAGLNTETLTKAQNVVNSGYNAPVLDIGF
;
A
#
# COMPACT_ATOMS: atom_id res chain seq x y z
N MET A 1 -11.66 -22.37 17.72
CA MET A 1 -11.76 -20.97 17.27
C MET A 1 -11.68 -20.11 18.50
N ALA A 2 -10.83 -19.08 18.48
CA ALA A 2 -10.75 -18.11 19.57
C ALA A 2 -12.03 -17.25 19.59
N SER A 3 -12.39 -16.73 20.77
CA SER A 3 -13.44 -15.72 20.87
C SER A 3 -12.91 -14.41 20.27
N VAL A 4 -13.65 -13.82 19.33
CA VAL A 4 -13.30 -12.51 18.74
C VAL A 4 -14.03 -11.42 19.53
N PRO A 5 -13.37 -10.63 20.38
CA PRO A 5 -14.00 -9.48 21.02
C PRO A 5 -14.37 -8.44 19.95
N HIS A 6 -15.46 -7.70 20.18
CA HIS A 6 -15.94 -6.66 19.25
C HIS A 6 -16.14 -7.17 17.82
N ARG A 7 -16.55 -8.44 17.67
CA ARG A 7 -16.84 -9.07 16.38
C ARG A 7 -17.87 -8.26 15.59
N ILE A 8 -17.74 -8.24 14.27
CA ILE A 8 -18.73 -7.64 13.39
C ILE A 8 -19.96 -8.56 13.32
N GLU A 9 -21.03 -8.20 14.05
CA GLU A 9 -22.32 -8.93 14.02
C GLU A 9 -23.29 -8.36 12.99
N ASN A 10 -23.25 -7.04 12.80
CA ASN A 10 -23.97 -6.35 11.74
C ASN A 10 -22.93 -5.74 10.79
N PRO A 11 -22.91 -6.11 9.50
CA PRO A 11 -21.89 -5.64 8.57
C PRO A 11 -21.92 -4.13 8.33
N GLU A 12 -22.99 -3.42 8.70
CA GLU A 12 -23.08 -1.96 8.57
C GLU A 12 -22.65 -1.21 9.85
N LEU A 13 -22.25 -1.92 10.91
CA LEU A 13 -21.85 -1.34 12.20
C LEU A 13 -20.48 -1.87 12.64
N ILE A 14 -19.49 -0.98 12.72
CA ILE A 14 -18.15 -1.34 13.22
C ILE A 14 -17.99 -0.87 14.66
N PRO A 15 -17.78 -1.76 15.64
CA PRO A 15 -17.57 -1.37 17.04
C PRO A 15 -16.35 -0.45 17.18
N ALA A 16 -16.53 0.69 17.84
CA ALA A 16 -15.49 1.71 17.99
C ALA A 16 -14.26 1.19 18.76
N GLN A 17 -14.46 0.24 19.67
CA GLN A 17 -13.41 -0.33 20.52
C GLN A 17 -12.30 -1.01 19.71
N ARG A 18 -12.58 -1.50 18.50
CA ARG A 18 -11.56 -2.12 17.61
C ARG A 18 -10.39 -1.19 17.28
N TYR A 19 -10.57 0.11 17.48
CA TYR A 19 -9.60 1.15 17.15
C TYR A 19 -8.85 1.73 18.35
N TYR A 20 -9.14 1.28 19.58
CA TYR A 20 -8.42 1.77 20.78
C TYR A 20 -8.27 0.72 21.90
N ASP A 21 -8.98 -0.40 21.85
CA ASP A 21 -8.86 -1.47 22.86
C ASP A 21 -7.50 -2.18 22.73
N PRO A 22 -6.62 -2.10 23.75
CA PRO A 22 -5.33 -2.77 23.71
C PRO A 22 -5.46 -4.29 23.61
N HIS A 23 -6.52 -4.90 24.14
CA HIS A 23 -6.71 -6.34 24.03
C HIS A 23 -6.99 -6.77 22.59
N PHE A 24 -7.81 -6.01 21.86
CA PHE A 24 -8.07 -6.27 20.44
C PHE A 24 -6.79 -6.12 19.61
N PHE A 25 -6.00 -5.09 19.89
CA PHE A 25 -4.70 -4.88 19.23
C PHE A 25 -3.71 -6.02 19.45
N GLU A 26 -3.62 -6.57 20.67
CA GLU A 26 -2.76 -7.73 20.93
C GLU A 26 -3.24 -8.98 20.17
N LEU A 27 -4.55 -9.16 19.97
CA LEU A 27 -5.07 -10.25 19.12
C LEU A 27 -4.70 -10.05 17.65
N GLU A 28 -4.72 -8.82 17.12
CA GLU A 28 -4.21 -8.54 15.78
C GLU A 28 -2.71 -8.89 15.69
N LYS A 29 -1.94 -8.48 16.70
CA LYS A 29 -0.50 -8.77 16.80
C LYS A 29 -0.19 -10.27 16.81
N GLU A 30 -1.00 -11.07 17.49
CA GLU A 30 -0.82 -12.51 17.61
C GLU A 30 -1.36 -13.30 16.41
N HIS A 31 -2.54 -12.93 15.89
CA HIS A 31 -3.30 -13.78 14.96
C HIS A 31 -3.45 -13.22 13.55
N LEU A 32 -3.17 -11.94 13.32
CA LEU A 32 -3.22 -11.33 11.98
C LEU A 32 -1.81 -11.16 11.41
N TRP A 33 -1.00 -10.31 12.03
CA TRP A 33 0.28 -9.85 11.46
C TRP A 33 1.31 -10.94 11.15
N PRO A 34 1.41 -12.05 11.91
CA PRO A 34 2.29 -13.16 11.55
C PRO A 34 1.82 -13.95 10.32
N HIS A 35 0.54 -13.89 9.95
CA HIS A 35 -0.10 -14.80 9.00
C HIS A 35 -0.45 -14.15 7.65
N VAL A 36 0.00 -12.92 7.43
CA VAL A 36 -0.32 -12.13 6.24
C VAL A 36 0.93 -11.63 5.53
N TRP A 37 0.86 -11.55 4.21
CA TRP A 37 1.93 -10.98 3.40
C TRP A 37 2.16 -9.50 3.73
N GLN A 38 3.41 -9.17 4.03
CA GLN A 38 3.85 -7.84 4.40
C GLN A 38 4.69 -7.24 3.27
N MET A 39 4.28 -6.12 2.68
CA MET A 39 5.13 -5.38 1.75
C MET A 39 6.33 -4.84 2.54
N ALA A 40 7.50 -5.44 2.34
CA ALA A 40 8.67 -5.23 3.18
C ALA A 40 9.56 -4.08 2.68
N CYS A 41 9.88 -4.07 1.39
CA CYS A 41 10.64 -3.01 0.76
C CYS A 41 10.41 -3.00 -0.74
N ARG A 42 10.71 -1.87 -1.39
CA ARG A 42 10.89 -1.82 -2.84
C ARG A 42 12.26 -2.39 -3.19
N LEU A 43 12.39 -3.04 -4.34
CA LEU A 43 13.66 -3.63 -4.77
C LEU A 43 14.73 -2.55 -5.07
N GLU A 44 14.30 -1.32 -5.32
CA GLU A 44 15.14 -0.12 -5.47
C GLU A 44 15.91 0.27 -4.20
N GLU A 45 15.47 -0.22 -3.04
CA GLU A 45 16.18 -0.07 -1.75
C GLU A 45 17.38 -1.03 -1.66
N ILE A 46 17.36 -2.15 -2.42
CA ILE A 46 18.39 -3.18 -2.42
C ILE A 46 18.89 -3.53 -3.85
N PRO A 47 19.34 -2.54 -4.64
CA PRO A 47 19.57 -2.73 -6.08
C PRO A 47 20.72 -3.67 -6.42
N ASN A 48 21.74 -3.81 -5.56
CA ASN A 48 22.91 -4.63 -5.81
C ASN A 48 22.93 -5.90 -4.96
N THR A 49 23.63 -6.93 -5.43
CA THR A 49 23.92 -8.11 -4.60
C THR A 49 24.58 -7.72 -3.28
N GLY A 50 24.05 -8.27 -2.20
CA GLY A 50 24.47 -8.01 -0.83
C GLY A 50 23.82 -6.78 -0.21
N ASP A 51 23.13 -5.92 -0.98
CA ASP A 51 22.37 -4.81 -0.41
C ASP A 51 21.23 -5.39 0.45
N TYR A 52 21.06 -4.84 1.64
CA TYR A 52 20.02 -5.24 2.57
C TYR A 52 19.38 -4.05 3.24
N VAL A 53 18.14 -4.27 3.69
CA VAL A 53 17.40 -3.36 4.56
C VAL A 53 16.80 -4.12 5.74
N GLU A 54 16.48 -3.39 6.80
CA GLU A 54 15.66 -3.91 7.88
C GLU A 54 14.17 -3.60 7.61
N TYR A 55 13.33 -4.62 7.69
CA TYR A 55 11.89 -4.47 7.84
C TYR A 55 11.46 -4.74 9.27
N THR A 56 10.63 -3.85 9.83
CA THR A 56 10.04 -3.97 11.17
C THR A 56 8.53 -3.95 11.12
N ILE A 57 7.91 -4.75 11.97
CA ILE A 57 6.49 -4.63 12.27
C ILE A 57 6.25 -5.07 13.70
N LEU A 58 5.68 -4.17 14.52
CA LEU A 58 5.47 -4.40 15.95
C LEU A 58 6.78 -4.83 16.64
N ASP A 59 6.83 -6.04 17.20
CA ASP A 59 8.00 -6.62 17.86
C ASP A 59 8.85 -7.54 16.96
N LYS A 60 8.57 -7.58 15.66
CA LYS A 60 9.29 -8.40 14.68
C LYS A 60 10.26 -7.56 13.85
N SER A 61 11.41 -8.14 13.55
CA SER A 61 12.45 -7.55 12.71
C SER A 61 13.03 -8.58 11.75
N VAL A 62 13.13 -8.22 10.48
CA VAL A 62 13.55 -9.09 9.38
C VAL A 62 14.57 -8.37 8.51
N ILE A 63 15.65 -9.06 8.17
CA ILE A 63 16.64 -8.64 7.19
C ILE A 63 16.13 -9.03 5.81
N ILE A 64 15.97 -8.08 4.90
CA ILE A 64 15.71 -8.35 3.48
C ILE A 64 17.01 -8.11 2.72
N VAL A 65 17.52 -9.10 2.00
CA VAL A 65 18.80 -9.02 1.31
C VAL A 65 18.68 -9.46 -0.14
N ASN A 66 19.25 -8.69 -1.06
CA ASN A 66 19.37 -9.07 -2.46
C ASN A 66 20.56 -10.01 -2.63
N THR A 67 20.35 -11.18 -3.23
CA THR A 67 21.41 -12.16 -3.53
C THR A 67 21.48 -12.41 -5.03
N LYS A 68 22.54 -13.07 -5.52
CA LYS A 68 22.62 -13.48 -6.94
C LYS A 68 21.48 -14.41 -7.36
N ALA A 69 20.88 -15.14 -6.41
CA ALA A 69 19.77 -16.07 -6.66
C ALA A 69 18.39 -15.42 -6.50
N GLY A 70 18.32 -14.11 -6.21
CA GLY A 70 17.08 -13.40 -5.86
C GLY A 70 17.08 -12.90 -4.43
N VAL A 71 15.96 -12.31 -4.01
CA VAL A 71 15.79 -11.76 -2.65
C VAL A 71 15.66 -12.90 -1.64
N LYS A 72 16.35 -12.79 -0.51
CA LYS A 72 16.17 -13.64 0.67
C LYS A 72 15.77 -12.79 1.87
N ALA A 73 15.10 -13.42 2.84
CA ALA A 73 14.74 -12.78 4.10
C ALA A 73 15.09 -13.66 5.30
N PHE A 74 15.51 -13.04 6.39
CA PHE A 74 15.91 -13.72 7.61
C PHE A 74 15.43 -12.97 8.85
N HIS A 75 15.06 -13.69 9.91
CA HIS A 75 14.84 -13.05 11.20
C HIS A 75 16.11 -12.34 11.66
N ASN A 76 15.98 -11.07 12.04
CA ASN A 76 17.10 -10.20 12.40
C ASN A 76 17.57 -10.46 13.84
N ALA A 77 18.03 -11.68 14.11
CA ALA A 77 18.48 -12.11 15.42
C ALA A 77 19.72 -13.00 15.31
N CYS A 78 20.78 -12.60 16.02
CA CYS A 78 21.96 -13.41 16.20
C CYS A 78 21.60 -14.76 16.83
N ARG A 79 22.04 -15.86 16.20
CA ARG A 79 21.76 -17.23 16.67
C ARG A 79 22.52 -17.65 17.93
N HIS A 80 23.42 -16.82 18.44
CA HIS A 80 24.12 -17.07 19.70
C HIS A 80 23.31 -16.59 20.92
N ARG A 81 23.00 -15.28 20.98
CA ARG A 81 22.33 -14.66 22.16
C ARG A 81 21.25 -13.64 21.77
N GLY A 82 20.68 -13.75 20.57
CA GLY A 82 19.50 -13.00 20.16
C GLY A 82 19.73 -11.52 19.85
N VAL A 83 20.97 -11.03 19.82
CA VAL A 83 21.25 -9.63 19.49
C VAL A 83 20.86 -9.34 18.04
N LYS A 84 20.11 -8.25 17.86
CA LYS A 84 19.74 -7.73 16.55
C LYS A 84 20.99 -7.42 15.71
N LEU A 85 21.02 -7.85 14.45
CA LEU A 85 22.22 -7.81 13.62
C LEU A 85 22.37 -6.50 12.84
N VAL A 86 21.26 -5.98 12.31
CA VAL A 86 21.24 -4.77 11.48
C VAL A 86 20.16 -3.81 11.94
N GLU A 87 20.41 -2.50 11.85
CA GLU A 87 19.46 -1.44 12.22
C GLU A 87 19.29 -0.38 11.11
N SER A 88 20.12 -0.46 10.07
CA SER A 88 20.14 0.47 8.95
C SER A 88 20.43 -0.28 7.66
N PRO A 89 20.06 0.28 6.49
CA PRO A 89 20.46 -0.26 5.20
C PRO A 89 21.99 -0.42 5.08
N GLY A 90 22.43 -1.43 4.35
CA GLY A 90 23.85 -1.69 4.15
C GLY A 90 24.13 -2.69 3.05
N ASN A 91 25.39 -3.11 2.92
CA ASN A 91 25.81 -4.16 2.00
C ASN A 91 26.66 -5.21 2.73
N CYS A 92 26.25 -6.48 2.67
CA CYS A 92 26.92 -7.58 3.39
C CYS A 92 28.05 -8.25 2.59
N GLY A 93 28.28 -7.90 1.32
CA GLY A 93 29.14 -8.67 0.41
C GLY A 93 30.63 -8.77 0.78
N LYS A 94 31.14 -7.92 1.69
CA LYS A 94 32.55 -7.99 2.14
C LYS A 94 32.76 -8.75 3.45
N LYS A 95 31.80 -8.70 4.36
CA LYS A 95 31.98 -9.12 5.76
C LYS A 95 30.83 -9.95 6.32
N GLY A 96 29.75 -10.10 5.55
CA GLY A 96 28.49 -10.64 6.05
C GLY A 96 27.79 -9.71 7.03
N PHE A 97 26.75 -10.24 7.68
CA PHE A 97 26.14 -9.70 8.88
C PHE A 97 27.02 -10.01 10.08
N ILE A 98 27.57 -8.99 10.75
CA ILE A 98 28.42 -9.18 11.93
C ILE A 98 27.62 -8.86 13.17
N CYS A 99 27.48 -9.83 14.07
CA CYS A 99 26.88 -9.57 15.38
C CYS A 99 27.77 -8.59 16.19
N PRO A 100 27.24 -7.44 16.64
CA PRO A 100 28.02 -6.43 17.35
C PRO A 100 28.48 -6.89 18.74
N PHE A 101 27.91 -7.98 19.27
CA PHE A 101 28.22 -8.45 20.61
C PHE A 101 29.50 -9.31 20.64
N HIS A 102 29.53 -10.40 19.88
CA HIS A 102 30.65 -11.37 19.92
C HIS A 102 31.30 -11.60 18.55
N GLY A 103 30.89 -10.86 17.52
CA GLY A 103 31.53 -10.91 16.20
C GLY A 103 31.26 -12.17 15.38
N TRP A 104 30.27 -12.99 15.75
CA TRP A 104 29.77 -14.07 14.88
C TRP A 104 29.25 -13.49 13.57
N ARG A 105 29.40 -14.24 12.47
CA ARG A 105 29.12 -13.72 11.12
C ARG A 105 28.25 -14.67 10.31
N TRP A 106 27.38 -14.07 9.51
CA TRP A 106 26.54 -14.76 8.54
C TRP A 106 26.68 -14.11 7.16
N ASP A 107 26.63 -14.88 6.08
CA ASP A 107 26.63 -14.34 4.72
C ASP A 107 25.24 -13.95 4.20
N GLU A 108 25.13 -13.55 2.93
CA GLU A 108 23.86 -13.23 2.27
C GLU A 108 22.90 -14.42 2.11
N HIS A 109 23.38 -15.65 2.36
CA HIS A 109 22.59 -16.87 2.33
C HIS A 109 22.13 -17.30 3.72
N GLY A 110 22.53 -16.57 4.76
CA GLY A 110 22.21 -16.87 6.16
C GLY A 110 23.12 -17.94 6.75
N GLU A 111 24.18 -18.38 6.06
CA GLU A 111 25.10 -19.40 6.57
C GLU A 111 26.06 -18.79 7.59
N CYS A 112 26.30 -19.49 8.71
CA CYS A 112 27.20 -19.00 9.76
C CYS A 112 28.67 -19.18 9.35
N THR A 113 29.24 -18.16 8.71
CA THR A 113 30.61 -18.17 8.18
C THR A 113 31.70 -18.06 9.25
N PHE A 114 31.38 -17.56 10.45
CA PHE A 114 32.39 -17.40 11.51
C PHE A 114 31.79 -17.45 12.92
N VAL A 115 32.41 -18.25 13.77
CA VAL A 115 32.16 -18.33 15.22
C VAL A 115 33.43 -17.87 15.95
N PHE A 116 33.32 -16.79 16.72
CA PHE A 116 34.45 -16.30 17.51
C PHE A 116 34.83 -17.31 18.59
N GLY A 117 36.09 -17.73 18.61
CA GLY A 117 36.59 -18.70 19.60
C GLY A 117 35.94 -20.09 19.47
N LYS A 118 35.62 -20.54 18.25
CA LYS A 118 34.92 -21.81 17.96
C LYS A 118 35.33 -23.00 18.86
N GLU A 119 36.63 -23.15 19.14
CA GLU A 119 37.19 -24.25 19.95
C GLU A 119 36.75 -24.26 21.44
N ILE A 120 36.14 -23.19 21.94
CA ILE A 120 35.64 -23.14 23.33
C ILE A 120 34.21 -23.70 23.46
N PHE A 121 33.53 -23.94 22.33
CA PHE A 121 32.17 -24.50 22.30
C PHE A 121 32.23 -26.01 22.11
N ASN A 122 31.24 -26.73 22.64
CA ASN A 122 31.00 -28.11 22.22
C ASN A 122 30.68 -28.12 20.72
N PRO A 123 31.41 -28.86 19.86
CA PRO A 123 31.12 -28.95 18.43
C PRO A 123 29.68 -29.32 18.09
N ASP A 124 29.02 -30.12 18.95
CA ASP A 124 27.61 -30.54 18.76
C ASP A 124 26.62 -29.36 18.83
N LEU A 125 27.03 -28.21 19.37
CA LEU A 125 26.20 -26.99 19.47
C LEU A 125 26.41 -26.02 18.30
N LEU A 126 27.27 -26.38 17.34
CA LEU A 126 27.66 -25.54 16.21
C LEU A 126 27.25 -26.14 14.87
N ASP A 127 26.20 -26.97 14.88
CA ASP A 127 25.54 -27.45 13.67
C ASP A 127 25.06 -26.26 12.84
N GLN A 128 25.40 -26.25 11.54
CA GLN A 128 25.08 -25.15 10.64
C GLN A 128 23.58 -24.93 10.50
N ASP A 129 22.79 -26.00 10.51
CA ASP A 129 21.33 -25.91 10.37
C ASP A 129 20.69 -25.24 11.60
N GLU A 130 21.36 -25.33 12.76
CA GLU A 130 20.91 -24.71 14.01
C GLU A 130 21.46 -23.28 14.20
N ILE A 131 22.64 -22.97 13.69
CA ILE A 131 23.29 -21.66 13.91
C ILE A 131 23.25 -20.71 12.71
N GLY A 132 22.75 -21.15 11.54
CA GLY A 132 22.41 -20.28 10.41
C GLY A 132 21.26 -19.34 10.74
N LEU A 133 21.14 -18.19 10.05
CA LEU A 133 20.01 -17.28 10.27
C LEU A 133 18.69 -17.99 9.96
N ALA A 134 17.69 -17.81 10.83
CA ALA A 134 16.37 -18.38 10.60
C ALA A 134 15.73 -17.69 9.39
N PRO A 135 15.32 -18.43 8.34
CA PRO A 135 14.68 -17.84 7.18
C PRO A 135 13.33 -17.24 7.57
N CYS A 136 12.93 -16.20 6.85
CA CYS A 136 11.55 -15.71 6.81
C CYS A 136 11.11 -15.81 5.35
N ARG A 137 9.89 -16.29 5.12
CA ARG A 137 9.40 -16.49 3.76
C ARG A 137 9.37 -15.15 3.02
N VAL A 138 9.82 -15.14 1.77
CA VAL A 138 9.83 -13.95 0.91
C VAL A 138 9.44 -14.29 -0.52
N GLU A 139 8.60 -13.46 -1.12
CA GLU A 139 8.21 -13.50 -2.52
C GLU A 139 8.28 -12.09 -3.12
N THR A 140 8.53 -11.97 -4.43
CA THR A 140 8.64 -10.66 -5.08
C THR A 140 7.51 -10.44 -6.08
N TRP A 141 6.89 -9.27 -6.03
CA TRP A 141 5.87 -8.83 -6.98
C TRP A 141 5.84 -7.31 -7.07
N ALA A 142 5.47 -6.75 -8.22
CA ALA A 142 5.32 -5.30 -8.42
C ALA A 142 6.55 -4.44 -8.01
N GLY A 143 7.75 -4.95 -8.26
CA GLY A 143 8.99 -4.25 -7.87
C GLY A 143 9.22 -4.19 -6.36
N CYS A 144 8.54 -5.03 -5.59
CA CYS A 144 8.61 -5.09 -4.13
C CYS A 144 8.97 -6.50 -3.64
N ALA A 145 9.61 -6.58 -2.47
CA ALA A 145 9.73 -7.80 -1.69
C ALA A 145 8.60 -7.85 -0.66
N PHE A 146 7.90 -8.98 -0.58
CA PHE A 146 6.89 -9.25 0.43
C PHE A 146 7.36 -10.38 1.32
N ILE A 147 7.17 -10.26 2.63
CA ILE A 147 7.48 -11.33 3.58
C ILE A 147 6.24 -11.92 4.23
N ASN A 148 6.33 -13.16 4.69
CA ASN A 148 5.34 -13.77 5.57
C ASN A 148 6.07 -14.51 6.71
N PHE A 149 5.53 -14.44 7.92
CA PHE A 149 6.08 -15.17 9.08
C PHE A 149 5.49 -16.58 9.20
N ASP A 150 4.45 -16.87 8.42
CA ASP A 150 3.79 -18.16 8.34
C ASP A 150 4.25 -18.93 7.09
N ASP A 151 4.98 -20.02 7.31
CA ASP A 151 5.44 -20.91 6.25
C ASP A 151 4.29 -21.68 5.58
N ASP A 152 3.14 -21.82 6.27
CA ASP A 152 1.94 -22.51 5.79
C ASP A 152 0.94 -21.57 5.08
N ALA A 153 1.27 -20.28 4.94
CA ALA A 153 0.44 -19.33 4.20
C ALA A 153 0.32 -19.70 2.71
N SER A 154 -0.76 -19.25 2.05
CA SER A 154 -0.83 -19.30 0.58
C SER A 154 0.31 -18.47 -0.06
N SER A 155 0.66 -18.76 -1.31
CA SER A 155 1.62 -17.92 -2.05
C SER A 155 1.14 -16.47 -2.13
N LEU A 156 2.06 -15.54 -2.39
CA LEU A 156 1.73 -14.14 -2.50
C LEU A 156 0.68 -13.93 -3.59
N LEU A 157 0.90 -14.48 -4.78
CA LEU A 157 -0.01 -14.32 -5.90
C LEU A 157 -1.40 -14.94 -5.64
N GLU A 158 -1.48 -16.07 -4.94
CA GLU A 158 -2.77 -16.66 -4.54
C GLU A 158 -3.53 -15.78 -3.52
N SER A 159 -2.79 -15.11 -2.62
CA SER A 159 -3.34 -14.22 -1.58
C SER A 159 -3.74 -12.85 -2.13
N LEU A 160 -3.05 -12.38 -3.16
CA LEU A 160 -3.40 -11.16 -3.89
C LEU A 160 -4.65 -11.40 -4.76
N GLY A 161 -4.67 -12.52 -5.48
CA GLY A 161 -5.78 -12.88 -6.35
C GLY A 161 -5.86 -11.98 -7.59
N PRO A 162 -7.08 -11.64 -8.06
CA PRO A 162 -7.29 -10.93 -9.33
C PRO A 162 -6.57 -9.58 -9.45
N VAL A 163 -6.37 -8.88 -8.32
CA VAL A 163 -5.69 -7.57 -8.31
C VAL A 163 -4.28 -7.64 -8.89
N ALA A 164 -3.59 -8.78 -8.70
CA ALA A 164 -2.25 -8.98 -9.24
C ALA A 164 -2.26 -9.01 -10.77
N GLU A 165 -3.24 -9.67 -11.38
CA GLU A 165 -3.40 -9.72 -12.85
C GLU A 165 -3.70 -8.33 -13.41
N THR A 166 -4.64 -7.61 -12.79
CA THR A 166 -5.00 -6.24 -13.15
C THR A 166 -3.81 -5.30 -13.15
N LEU A 167 -2.96 -5.35 -12.12
CA LEU A 167 -1.80 -4.47 -12.00
C LEU A 167 -0.61 -4.94 -12.85
N ASN A 168 -0.43 -6.24 -13.06
CA ASN A 168 0.60 -6.78 -13.97
C ASN A 168 0.36 -6.29 -15.41
N ALA A 169 -0.90 -6.23 -15.86
CA ALA A 169 -1.25 -5.68 -17.17
C ALA A 169 -0.86 -4.19 -17.34
N ARG A 170 -0.56 -3.49 -16.24
CA ARG A 170 -0.13 -2.09 -16.16
C ARG A 170 1.36 -1.93 -15.91
N ASN A 171 2.15 -2.98 -16.14
CA ASN A 171 3.60 -2.98 -15.93
C ASN A 171 4.03 -2.50 -14.53
N VAL A 172 3.27 -2.88 -13.50
CA VAL A 172 3.49 -2.43 -12.11
C VAL A 172 4.91 -2.78 -11.59
N ASP A 173 5.54 -3.83 -12.12
CA ASP A 173 6.93 -4.21 -11.80
C ASP A 173 7.99 -3.25 -12.37
N LYS A 174 7.62 -2.41 -13.35
CA LYS A 174 8.49 -1.43 -14.00
C LYS A 174 8.43 -0.04 -13.37
N LEU A 175 7.43 0.22 -12.51
CA LEU A 175 7.30 1.48 -11.80
C LEU A 175 8.53 1.79 -10.96
N LYS A 176 8.94 3.05 -10.96
CA LYS A 176 10.12 3.58 -10.23
C LYS A 176 9.71 4.66 -9.25
N MET A 177 10.38 4.71 -8.09
CA MET A 177 10.16 5.75 -7.09
C MET A 177 10.64 7.10 -7.60
N GLU A 178 9.75 8.09 -7.57
CA GLU A 178 10.09 9.49 -7.79
C GLU A 178 10.38 10.21 -6.48
N TRP A 179 9.52 10.01 -5.48
CA TRP A 179 9.72 10.49 -4.12
C TRP A 179 9.09 9.53 -3.11
N TRP A 180 9.52 9.63 -1.86
CA TRP A 180 9.04 8.79 -0.75
C TRP A 180 8.98 9.60 0.54
N TYR A 181 7.77 9.75 1.09
CA TYR A 181 7.55 10.37 2.40
C TYR A 181 7.05 9.36 3.42
N GLY A 182 7.29 9.65 4.71
CA GLY A 182 6.73 8.89 5.81
C GLY A 182 6.42 9.76 7.02
N THR A 183 5.48 9.32 7.86
CA THR A 183 5.15 9.95 9.13
C THR A 183 4.68 8.94 10.17
N ILE A 184 4.62 9.38 11.43
CA ILE A 184 3.95 8.69 12.52
C ILE A 184 2.63 9.41 12.76
N LEU A 185 1.52 8.75 12.45
CA LEU A 185 0.18 9.32 12.57
C LEU A 185 -0.47 8.82 13.88
N PRO A 186 -1.02 9.71 14.73
CA PRO A 186 -1.68 9.34 15.98
C PRO A 186 -3.12 8.85 15.72
N VAL A 187 -3.23 7.76 14.96
CA VAL A 187 -4.47 7.09 14.61
C VAL A 187 -4.24 5.59 14.53
N ASN A 188 -5.26 4.78 14.83
CA ASN A 188 -5.23 3.35 14.56
C ASN A 188 -4.96 3.09 13.06
N TRP A 189 -4.12 2.10 12.77
CA TRP A 189 -3.74 1.74 11.41
C TRP A 189 -4.93 1.42 10.50
N LYS A 190 -6.02 0.87 11.06
CA LYS A 190 -7.24 0.54 10.31
C LYS A 190 -7.98 1.78 9.84
N LEU A 191 -8.17 2.79 10.70
CA LEU A 191 -8.82 4.05 10.28
C LEU A 191 -8.03 4.73 9.16
N ALA A 192 -6.70 4.72 9.25
CA ALA A 192 -5.85 5.28 8.20
C ALA A 192 -5.94 4.50 6.88
N MET A 193 -6.13 3.18 6.92
CA MET A 193 -6.41 2.36 5.73
C MET A 193 -7.83 2.60 5.18
N GLU A 194 -8.83 2.67 6.06
CA GLU A 194 -10.25 2.78 5.74
C GLU A 194 -10.60 4.08 5.03
N ALA A 195 -9.88 5.17 5.32
CA ALA A 195 -10.03 6.44 4.59
C ALA A 195 -9.77 6.32 3.08
N PHE A 196 -9.09 5.27 2.62
CA PHE A 196 -8.86 5.03 1.19
C PHE A 196 -9.81 3.99 0.60
N MET A 197 -10.62 3.30 1.41
CA MET A 197 -11.54 2.25 0.97
C MET A 197 -12.86 2.82 0.41
N GLU A 198 -13.12 4.10 0.65
CA GLU A 198 -14.31 4.83 0.25
C GLU A 198 -13.95 6.22 -0.31
N GLY A 199 -14.81 6.76 -1.17
CA GLY A 199 -14.69 8.10 -1.73
C GLY A 199 -15.73 9.09 -1.20
N TYR A 200 -16.46 8.76 -0.14
CA TYR A 200 -17.52 9.57 0.44
C TYR A 200 -16.95 10.83 1.11
N HIS A 201 -15.82 10.72 1.82
CA HIS A 201 -15.17 11.88 2.43
C HIS A 201 -14.60 12.87 1.40
N VAL A 202 -14.22 12.39 0.21
CA VAL A 202 -13.53 13.19 -0.84
C VAL A 202 -14.27 14.47 -1.15
N MET A 203 -15.60 14.39 -1.23
CA MET A 203 -16.47 15.51 -1.57
C MET A 203 -16.45 16.63 -0.52
N ARG A 204 -16.00 16.36 0.71
CA ARG A 204 -15.93 17.36 1.78
C ARG A 204 -14.51 17.72 2.17
N THR A 205 -13.64 16.72 2.31
CA THR A 205 -12.26 16.90 2.78
C THR A 205 -11.36 17.53 1.72
N HIS A 206 -11.64 17.25 0.44
CA HIS A 206 -10.87 17.77 -0.69
C HIS A 206 -11.72 18.75 -1.53
N PRO A 207 -12.06 19.94 -1.00
CA PRO A 207 -12.93 20.90 -1.67
C PRO A 207 -12.42 21.29 -3.06
N GLN A 208 -11.10 21.29 -3.26
CA GLN A 208 -10.46 21.56 -4.55
C GLN A 208 -10.77 20.52 -5.63
N LEU A 209 -11.02 19.25 -5.25
CA LEU A 209 -11.46 18.20 -6.17
C LEU A 209 -12.98 18.25 -6.36
N HIS A 210 -13.71 18.49 -5.28
CA HIS A 210 -15.16 18.67 -5.31
C HIS A 210 -15.60 19.79 -6.26
N ASP A 211 -14.88 20.91 -6.27
CA ASP A 211 -15.13 22.03 -7.17
C ASP A 211 -14.86 21.70 -8.64
N LEU A 212 -14.19 20.59 -8.95
CA LEU A 212 -13.88 20.18 -10.33
C LEU A 212 -14.61 18.89 -10.72
N ALA A 213 -15.28 18.22 -9.78
CA ALA A 213 -16.06 17.03 -10.05
C ALA A 213 -17.30 17.37 -10.91
N PRO A 214 -17.45 16.77 -12.11
CA PRO A 214 -18.54 17.10 -13.00
C PRO A 214 -19.91 16.56 -12.53
N MET A 215 -19.91 15.53 -11.67
CA MET A 215 -21.11 14.89 -11.12
C MET A 215 -20.87 14.38 -9.70
N SER A 216 -21.94 14.26 -8.89
CA SER A 216 -21.91 13.55 -7.60
C SER A 216 -22.37 12.10 -7.78
N ALA A 217 -21.63 11.16 -7.19
CA ALA A 217 -22.06 9.76 -7.07
C ALA A 217 -23.00 9.50 -5.88
N TYR A 218 -23.25 10.50 -5.02
CA TYR A 218 -23.89 10.33 -3.70
C TYR A 218 -25.32 10.89 -3.60
N GLY A 219 -26.03 10.95 -4.73
CA GLY A 219 -27.45 11.33 -4.78
C GLY A 219 -27.70 12.84 -4.83
N GLN A 220 -28.92 13.25 -4.48
CA GLN A 220 -29.40 14.64 -4.66
C GLN A 220 -29.21 15.53 -3.43
N ASP A 221 -29.16 14.95 -2.23
CA ASP A 221 -29.04 15.66 -0.94
C ASP A 221 -27.59 15.89 -0.53
N VAL A 222 -26.78 16.38 -1.47
CA VAL A 222 -25.32 16.55 -1.37
C VAL A 222 -24.92 17.96 -0.92
N GLY A 223 -25.83 18.66 -0.23
CA GLY A 223 -25.63 20.04 0.22
C GLY A 223 -25.35 21.00 -0.95
N SER A 224 -24.28 21.79 -0.85
CA SER A 224 -23.90 22.82 -1.82
C SER A 224 -23.00 22.32 -2.95
N MET A 225 -23.31 21.15 -3.54
CA MET A 225 -22.64 20.73 -4.78
C MET A 225 -22.92 21.78 -5.88
N PRO A 226 -21.90 22.33 -6.55
CA PRO A 226 -22.10 23.25 -7.64
C PRO A 226 -22.81 22.51 -8.79
N LYS A 227 -24.08 22.83 -9.04
CA LYS A 227 -24.77 22.35 -10.24
C LYS A 227 -24.23 23.13 -11.44
N ARG A 228 -23.24 22.57 -12.13
CA ARG A 228 -22.70 23.18 -13.35
C ARG A 228 -23.42 22.61 -14.56
N ASN A 229 -24.00 23.49 -15.37
CA ASN A 229 -24.47 23.14 -16.70
C ASN A 229 -23.34 23.45 -17.69
N LEU A 230 -22.39 22.52 -17.81
CA LEU A 230 -21.22 22.67 -18.67
C LEU A 230 -21.55 22.28 -20.10
N ASP A 231 -21.12 23.08 -21.07
CA ASP A 231 -21.05 22.61 -22.46
C ASP A 231 -19.89 21.61 -22.66
N SER A 232 -19.82 20.96 -23.82
CA SER A 232 -18.80 19.95 -24.11
C SER A 232 -17.36 20.44 -23.96
N LYS A 233 -17.05 21.69 -24.38
CA LYS A 233 -15.69 22.23 -24.28
C LYS A 233 -15.35 22.57 -22.84
N GLN A 234 -16.31 23.15 -22.11
CA GLN A 234 -16.16 23.44 -20.69
C GLN A 234 -16.02 22.16 -19.86
N MET A 235 -16.72 21.08 -20.23
CA MET A 235 -16.59 19.76 -19.59
C MET A 235 -15.16 19.21 -19.74
N VAL A 236 -14.62 19.25 -20.96
CA VAL A 236 -13.23 18.84 -21.22
C VAL A 236 -12.22 19.69 -20.45
N ALA A 237 -12.35 21.01 -20.51
CA ALA A 237 -11.45 21.91 -19.79
C ALA A 237 -11.50 21.66 -18.27
N THR A 238 -12.70 21.45 -17.70
CA THR A 238 -12.88 21.14 -16.27
C THR A 238 -12.22 19.82 -15.89
N MET A 239 -12.32 18.79 -16.74
CA MET A 239 -11.68 17.50 -16.48
C MET A 239 -10.14 17.58 -16.60
N ALA A 240 -9.61 18.35 -17.55
CA ALA A 240 -8.17 18.60 -17.63
C ALA A 240 -7.67 19.32 -16.36
N ASP A 241 -8.43 20.31 -15.85
CA ASP A 241 -8.12 20.99 -14.59
C ASP A 241 -8.21 20.05 -13.38
N PHE A 242 -9.18 19.12 -13.37
CA PHE A 242 -9.28 18.08 -12.35
C PHE A 242 -8.01 17.24 -12.28
N TYR A 243 -7.53 16.72 -13.42
CA TYR A 243 -6.30 15.92 -13.44
C TYR A 243 -5.05 16.73 -13.11
N ALA A 244 -4.97 17.99 -13.52
CA ALA A 244 -3.88 18.89 -13.12
C ALA A 244 -3.89 19.14 -11.60
N ARG A 245 -5.07 19.28 -10.98
CA ARG A 245 -5.20 19.43 -9.53
C ARG A 245 -4.90 18.14 -8.78
N LEU A 246 -5.32 16.99 -9.31
CA LEU A 246 -4.98 15.69 -8.77
C LEU A 246 -3.47 15.44 -8.82
N SER A 247 -2.83 15.79 -9.95
CA SER A 247 -1.38 15.70 -10.12
C SER A 247 -0.64 16.55 -9.09
N SER A 248 -0.96 17.83 -8.94
CA SER A 248 -0.30 18.70 -7.95
C SER A 248 -0.65 18.40 -6.50
N GLY A 249 -1.88 17.94 -6.22
CA GLY A 249 -2.39 17.71 -4.87
C GLY A 249 -2.04 16.34 -4.27
N MET A 250 -2.02 15.28 -5.08
CA MET A 250 -1.55 13.93 -4.69
C MET A 250 -0.07 13.72 -4.97
N ALA A 251 0.49 14.46 -5.94
CA ALA A 251 1.88 14.43 -6.38
C ALA A 251 2.40 13.06 -6.87
N GLY A 252 1.53 12.09 -7.20
CA GLY A 252 1.98 10.76 -7.65
C GLY A 252 0.94 9.91 -8.38
N MET A 253 -0.36 10.20 -8.21
CA MET A 253 -1.45 9.46 -8.88
C MET A 253 -1.59 9.81 -10.37
N VAL A 254 -1.29 11.05 -10.74
CA VAL A 254 -1.20 11.53 -12.13
C VAL A 254 0.09 12.32 -12.26
N HIS A 255 0.96 11.94 -13.20
CA HIS A 255 2.26 12.57 -13.35
C HIS A 255 2.20 13.83 -14.22
N GLU A 256 3.10 14.79 -14.00
CA GLU A 256 3.11 16.07 -14.73
C GLU A 256 3.23 15.90 -16.25
N THR A 257 3.93 14.84 -16.72
CA THR A 257 4.03 14.54 -18.16
C THR A 257 2.68 14.12 -18.74
N GLU A 258 1.83 13.46 -17.95
CA GLU A 258 0.49 13.04 -18.36
C GLU A 258 -0.44 14.26 -18.43
N VAL A 259 -0.35 15.17 -17.45
CA VAL A 259 -1.06 16.46 -17.48
C VAL A 259 -0.64 17.29 -18.69
N ALA A 260 0.65 17.37 -19.00
CA ALA A 260 1.15 18.10 -20.17
C ALA A 260 0.63 17.55 -21.51
N VAL A 261 0.30 16.25 -21.58
CA VAL A 261 -0.39 15.66 -22.72
C VAL A 261 -1.86 16.09 -22.75
N MET A 262 -2.56 16.01 -21.63
CA MET A 262 -3.97 16.43 -21.52
C MET A 262 -4.17 17.91 -21.82
N ASP A 263 -3.25 18.78 -21.41
CA ASP A 263 -3.31 20.22 -21.69
C ASP A 263 -3.32 20.52 -23.20
N LYS A 264 -2.62 19.72 -24.01
CA LYS A 264 -2.63 19.85 -25.48
C LYS A 264 -3.96 19.43 -26.11
N LEU A 265 -4.80 18.71 -25.37
CA LEU A 265 -6.09 18.18 -25.83
C LEU A 265 -7.29 19.06 -25.44
N ARG A 266 -7.07 20.14 -24.68
CA ARG A 266 -8.16 21.02 -24.18
C ARG A 266 -9.06 21.57 -25.29
N ASP A 267 -8.47 21.89 -26.44
CA ASP A 267 -9.16 22.48 -27.59
C ASP A 267 -9.52 21.45 -28.67
N MET A 268 -9.47 20.16 -28.37
CA MET A 268 -9.81 19.11 -29.35
C MET A 268 -11.27 19.21 -29.82
N ASP A 269 -11.53 18.76 -31.05
CA ASP A 269 -12.89 18.61 -31.55
C ASP A 269 -13.62 17.51 -30.73
N VAL A 270 -14.80 17.84 -30.21
CA VAL A 270 -15.59 16.96 -29.35
C VAL A 270 -17.06 16.92 -29.76
N PRO A 271 -17.78 15.81 -29.47
CA PRO A 271 -19.23 15.74 -29.60
C PRO A 271 -19.98 16.87 -28.88
N GLU A 272 -21.17 17.22 -29.36
CA GLU A 272 -22.03 18.23 -28.74
C GLU A 272 -22.62 17.78 -27.39
N ASP A 273 -22.69 16.47 -27.13
CA ASP A 273 -23.10 15.93 -25.83
C ASP A 273 -21.92 15.97 -24.84
N PRO A 274 -22.05 16.63 -23.66
CA PRO A 274 -20.94 16.78 -22.72
C PRO A 274 -20.38 15.46 -22.17
N MET A 275 -21.21 14.44 -21.98
CA MET A 275 -20.74 13.13 -21.48
C MET A 275 -20.00 12.35 -22.56
N ALA A 276 -20.48 12.42 -23.80
CA ALA A 276 -19.75 11.89 -24.96
C ALA A 276 -18.44 12.64 -25.18
N ALA A 277 -18.41 13.95 -24.97
CA ALA A 277 -17.19 14.77 -25.03
C ALA A 277 -16.17 14.37 -23.97
N LEU A 278 -16.62 14.15 -22.72
CA LEU A 278 -15.77 13.66 -21.65
C LEU A 278 -15.15 12.28 -21.99
N GLY A 279 -15.98 11.34 -22.48
CA GLY A 279 -15.51 10.03 -22.90
C GLY A 279 -14.49 10.10 -24.06
N ALA A 280 -14.74 10.96 -25.05
CA ALA A 280 -13.81 11.19 -26.16
C ALA A 280 -12.47 11.78 -25.70
N PHE A 281 -12.50 12.75 -24.77
CA PHE A 281 -11.30 13.34 -24.18
C PHE A 281 -10.47 12.32 -23.41
N ILE A 282 -11.09 11.53 -22.51
CA ILE A 282 -10.38 10.50 -21.73
C ILE A 282 -9.76 9.46 -22.66
N ALA A 283 -10.51 8.95 -23.65
CA ALA A 283 -9.99 7.99 -24.61
C ALA A 283 -8.78 8.56 -25.37
N LYS A 284 -8.87 9.82 -25.82
CA LYS A 284 -7.77 10.48 -26.52
C LYS A 284 -6.57 10.72 -25.62
N ALA A 285 -6.78 11.12 -24.37
CA ALA A 285 -5.71 11.28 -23.40
C ALA A 285 -4.96 9.96 -23.17
N GLN A 286 -5.67 8.85 -22.99
CA GLN A 286 -5.05 7.52 -22.82
C GLN A 286 -4.20 7.12 -24.03
N GLU A 287 -4.67 7.36 -25.25
CA GLU A 287 -3.89 7.12 -26.49
C GLU A 287 -2.63 7.99 -26.54
N GLU A 288 -2.76 9.30 -26.32
CA GLU A 288 -1.63 10.23 -26.45
C GLU A 288 -0.61 10.06 -25.32
N ILE A 289 -1.03 9.74 -24.10
CA ILE A 289 -0.13 9.43 -22.98
C ILE A 289 0.67 8.17 -23.29
N THR A 290 0.01 7.13 -23.81
CA THR A 290 0.68 5.90 -24.28
C THR A 290 1.73 6.26 -25.34
N ARG A 291 1.36 7.05 -26.34
CA ARG A 291 2.24 7.46 -27.44
C ARG A 291 3.43 8.29 -26.94
N ASP A 292 3.20 9.25 -26.05
CA ASP A 292 4.22 10.13 -25.48
C ASP A 292 5.24 9.32 -24.65
N GLY A 293 4.77 8.46 -23.74
CA GLY A 293 5.66 7.64 -22.93
C GLY A 293 6.50 6.67 -23.76
N LEU A 294 5.91 6.03 -24.79
CA LEU A 294 6.65 5.20 -25.74
C LEU A 294 7.70 6.00 -26.52
N ALA A 295 7.36 7.22 -26.96
CA ALA A 295 8.29 8.10 -27.66
C ALA A 295 9.47 8.55 -26.78
N ARG A 296 9.26 8.65 -25.46
CA ARG A 296 10.32 8.88 -24.46
C ARG A 296 11.12 7.62 -24.11
N GLY A 297 10.69 6.43 -24.55
CA GLY A 297 11.32 5.15 -24.25
C GLY A 297 10.90 4.54 -22.90
N ALA A 298 9.84 5.06 -22.27
CA ALA A 298 9.28 4.45 -21.06
C ALA A 298 8.62 3.09 -21.39
N PRO A 299 8.62 2.11 -20.46
CA PRO A 299 8.01 0.81 -20.64
C PRO A 299 6.48 0.90 -20.48
N MET A 300 5.85 1.71 -21.33
CA MET A 300 4.40 1.93 -21.33
C MET A 300 3.65 0.68 -21.78
N PHE A 301 2.43 0.54 -21.27
CA PHE A 301 1.43 -0.38 -21.78
C PHE A 301 0.39 0.38 -22.60
N ASP A 302 -0.39 -0.33 -23.43
CA ASP A 302 -1.50 0.25 -24.18
C ASP A 302 -2.65 0.55 -23.21
N ILE A 303 -2.70 1.78 -22.69
CA ILE A 303 -3.65 2.18 -21.64
C ILE A 303 -5.11 1.91 -22.07
N PRO A 304 -5.58 2.33 -23.27
CA PRO A 304 -6.94 2.04 -23.70
C PRO A 304 -7.27 0.54 -23.75
N SER A 305 -6.37 -0.27 -24.32
CA SER A 305 -6.59 -1.72 -24.47
C SER A 305 -6.58 -2.44 -23.12
N VAL A 306 -5.64 -2.07 -22.24
CA VAL A 306 -5.51 -2.64 -20.90
C VAL A 306 -6.69 -2.26 -20.02
N ASN A 307 -7.13 -0.99 -20.01
CA ASN A 307 -8.29 -0.57 -19.23
C ASN A 307 -9.58 -1.29 -19.64
N LYS A 308 -9.71 -1.65 -20.92
CA LYS A 308 -10.85 -2.43 -21.41
C LYS A 308 -10.78 -3.92 -21.02
N SER A 309 -9.60 -4.52 -21.06
CA SER A 309 -9.42 -5.97 -20.82
C SER A 309 -9.27 -6.30 -19.33
N HIS A 310 -8.70 -5.38 -18.55
CA HIS A 310 -8.40 -5.52 -17.13
C HIS A 310 -8.88 -4.26 -16.41
N PRO A 311 -10.20 -4.13 -16.17
CA PRO A 311 -10.74 -2.99 -15.44
C PRO A 311 -10.12 -2.92 -14.03
N PHE A 312 -10.08 -1.70 -13.50
CA PHE A 312 -9.44 -1.40 -12.23
C PHE A 312 -10.28 -0.39 -11.45
N HIS A 313 -10.01 -0.27 -10.16
CA HIS A 313 -10.63 0.72 -9.29
C HIS A 313 -9.67 1.87 -9.01
N ASP A 314 -10.18 3.01 -8.54
CA ASP A 314 -9.35 4.18 -8.19
C ASP A 314 -8.31 3.85 -7.10
N VAL A 315 -8.58 2.82 -6.29
CA VAL A 315 -7.66 2.26 -5.30
C VAL A 315 -7.66 0.73 -5.38
N GLU A 316 -6.49 0.13 -5.57
CA GLU A 316 -6.28 -1.32 -5.58
C GLU A 316 -5.56 -1.76 -4.31
N PHE A 317 -6.15 -2.70 -3.56
CA PHE A 317 -5.72 -3.05 -2.22
C PHE A 317 -5.02 -4.40 -2.16
N MET A 318 -4.01 -4.46 -1.30
CA MET A 318 -3.28 -5.66 -0.98
C MET A 318 -3.28 -5.80 0.54
N PHE A 319 -4.21 -6.61 1.03
CA PHE A 319 -4.43 -6.82 2.45
C PHE A 319 -3.15 -7.30 3.15
N PRO A 320 -2.83 -6.76 4.35
CA PRO A 320 -3.62 -5.75 5.05
C PRO A 320 -3.19 -4.31 4.71
N HIS A 321 -1.91 -4.05 4.50
CA HIS A 321 -1.37 -2.71 4.75
C HIS A 321 -0.84 -1.97 3.52
N PHE A 322 -1.07 -2.48 2.31
CA PHE A 322 -0.45 -1.94 1.09
C PHE A 322 -1.52 -1.68 0.03
N PHE A 323 -1.42 -0.56 -0.68
CA PHE A 323 -2.34 -0.25 -1.77
C PHE A 323 -1.71 0.68 -2.81
N LEU A 324 -2.31 0.68 -4.00
CA LEU A 324 -1.91 1.48 -5.16
C LEU A 324 -3.11 2.29 -5.66
N LEU A 325 -2.84 3.53 -6.10
CA LEU A 325 -3.83 4.42 -6.71
C LEU A 325 -3.45 4.61 -8.18
N PRO A 326 -3.88 3.69 -9.07
CA PRO A 326 -3.71 3.86 -10.50
C PRO A 326 -4.61 4.97 -11.05
N SER A 327 -4.15 5.66 -12.10
CA SER A 327 -5.02 6.52 -12.93
C SER A 327 -4.71 6.31 -14.42
N PHE A 328 -3.48 6.63 -14.84
CA PHE A 328 -2.99 6.40 -16.19
C PHE A 328 -1.79 5.44 -16.13
N ALA A 329 -0.56 5.94 -16.26
CA ALA A 329 0.65 5.14 -16.12
C ALA A 329 1.33 5.33 -14.76
N ALA A 330 1.25 6.54 -14.19
CA ALA A 330 1.70 6.81 -12.82
C ALA A 330 0.74 6.23 -11.77
N MET A 331 1.29 5.95 -10.59
CA MET A 331 0.53 5.47 -9.43
C MET A 331 1.07 6.10 -8.15
N SER A 332 0.19 6.55 -7.27
CA SER A 332 0.58 6.70 -5.86
C SER A 332 0.57 5.33 -5.19
N SER A 333 1.44 5.13 -4.21
CA SER A 333 1.47 3.91 -3.40
C SER A 333 1.53 4.24 -1.93
N TYR A 334 0.93 3.39 -1.10
CA TYR A 334 0.83 3.61 0.33
C TYR A 334 1.11 2.35 1.12
N ARG A 335 1.73 2.52 2.28
CA ARG A 335 1.96 1.45 3.26
C ARG A 335 1.68 1.95 4.67
N ILE A 336 0.83 1.24 5.41
CA ILE A 336 0.37 1.67 6.75
C ILE A 336 0.57 0.56 7.78
N ARG A 337 1.55 0.72 8.68
CA ARG A 337 1.89 -0.30 9.68
C ARG A 337 1.53 0.14 11.09
N PRO A 338 0.98 -0.75 11.94
CA PRO A 338 0.68 -0.41 13.32
C PRO A 338 1.94 -0.14 14.14
N ILE A 339 1.81 0.76 15.11
CA ILE A 339 2.80 1.00 16.17
C ILE A 339 2.16 0.72 17.54
N SER A 340 0.93 1.18 17.73
CA SER A 340 0.14 0.97 18.95
C SER A 340 -1.34 0.85 18.59
N PRO A 341 -2.25 0.61 19.57
CA PRO A 341 -3.68 0.65 19.32
C PRO A 341 -4.16 1.97 18.71
N GLU A 342 -3.43 3.08 18.87
CA GLU A 342 -3.87 4.41 18.42
C GLU A 342 -2.77 5.16 17.66
N SER A 343 -1.80 4.45 17.09
CA SER A 343 -0.79 5.07 16.21
C SER A 343 -0.27 4.11 15.15
N CYS A 344 0.08 4.65 13.99
CA CYS A 344 0.64 3.91 12.88
C CYS A 344 1.77 4.66 12.16
N LYS A 345 2.67 3.91 11.53
CA LYS A 345 3.60 4.44 10.53
C LYS A 345 2.87 4.49 9.19
N PHE A 346 2.84 5.67 8.59
CA PHE A 346 2.22 5.92 7.30
C PHE A 346 3.30 6.29 6.29
N GLU A 347 3.35 5.61 5.15
CA GLU A 347 4.34 5.83 4.09
C GLU A 347 3.62 6.01 2.75
N ILE A 348 4.09 6.95 1.94
CA ILE A 348 3.53 7.28 0.62
C ILE A 348 4.66 7.43 -0.41
N TRP A 349 4.45 6.90 -1.60
CA TRP A 349 5.35 7.01 -2.76
C TRP A 349 4.62 7.60 -3.96
N SER A 350 5.35 8.40 -4.76
CA SER A 350 5.04 8.56 -6.19
C SER A 350 5.80 7.52 -6.98
N LEU A 351 5.08 6.76 -7.81
CA LEU A 351 5.62 5.72 -8.66
C LEU A 351 5.30 6.02 -10.12
N VAL A 352 6.32 5.99 -10.98
CA VAL A 352 6.18 6.37 -12.39
C VAL A 352 6.90 5.41 -13.33
N LEU A 353 6.39 5.23 -14.54
CA LEU A 353 7.09 4.50 -15.61
C LEU A 353 8.12 5.44 -16.26
N ARG A 354 9.41 5.14 -16.06
CA ARG A 354 10.52 5.93 -16.61
C ARG A 354 11.21 5.22 -17.78
N PRO A 355 11.77 5.97 -18.74
CA PRO A 355 12.67 5.43 -19.75
C PRO A 355 13.80 4.59 -19.16
N GLU A 356 14.13 3.49 -19.84
CA GLU A 356 15.23 2.63 -19.43
C GLU A 356 16.58 3.37 -19.59
N GLY A 357 17.36 3.46 -18.51
CA GLY A 357 18.67 4.13 -18.50
C GLY A 357 18.65 5.64 -18.20
N GLU A 358 17.48 6.23 -17.94
CA GLU A 358 17.42 7.57 -17.33
C GLU A 358 18.03 7.49 -15.91
N GLU A 359 19.08 8.27 -15.64
CA GLU A 359 19.55 8.47 -14.27
C GLU A 359 18.57 9.37 -13.52
N TYR A 360 18.07 8.91 -12.38
CA TYR A 360 17.26 9.70 -11.47
C TYR A 360 17.68 9.40 -10.03
N ASP A 361 17.48 10.38 -9.15
CA ASP A 361 17.77 10.23 -7.73
C ASP A 361 16.68 9.36 -7.10
N THR A 362 16.93 8.05 -7.05
CA THR A 362 16.01 7.10 -6.42
C THR A 362 16.08 7.24 -4.89
N PRO A 363 14.98 7.58 -4.21
CA PRO A 363 14.96 7.65 -2.75
C PRO A 363 15.48 6.36 -2.12
N LYS A 364 16.38 6.48 -1.13
CA LYS A 364 16.96 5.33 -0.40
C LYS A 364 16.32 5.09 0.96
N ALA A 365 15.56 6.07 1.45
CA ALA A 365 14.85 6.06 2.71
C ALA A 365 13.68 7.06 2.60
N PRO A 366 12.63 6.93 3.43
CA PRO A 366 11.57 7.93 3.47
C PRO A 366 12.12 9.24 4.02
N THR A 367 11.71 10.36 3.42
CA THR A 367 11.77 11.65 4.09
C THR A 367 10.70 11.64 5.18
N MET A 368 11.14 11.50 6.44
CA MET A 368 10.25 11.48 7.60
C MET A 368 9.82 12.92 7.95
N LEU A 369 8.51 13.14 7.99
CA LEU A 369 7.89 14.42 8.29
C LEU A 369 6.94 14.29 9.49
N ASP A 370 6.76 15.37 10.24
CA ASP A 370 5.66 15.47 11.20
C ASP A 370 4.32 15.37 10.44
N TYR A 371 3.31 14.73 11.04
CA TYR A 371 2.06 14.40 10.34
C TYR A 371 1.27 15.65 9.89
N ASP A 372 1.51 16.80 10.52
CA ASP A 372 0.92 18.10 10.19
C ASP A 372 1.86 18.99 9.35
N SER A 373 2.95 18.42 8.83
CA SER A 373 3.89 19.13 7.96
C SER A 373 3.23 19.56 6.65
N LYS A 374 3.52 20.79 6.25
CA LYS A 374 3.08 21.38 4.97
C LYS A 374 3.93 20.93 3.78
N GLU A 375 4.95 20.11 4.02
CA GLU A 375 5.78 19.52 2.96
C GLU A 375 5.10 18.30 2.31
N PHE A 376 4.06 17.74 2.94
CA PHE A 376 3.24 16.73 2.30
C PHE A 376 2.44 17.31 1.13
N PRO A 377 2.11 16.49 0.11
CA PRO A 377 1.14 16.87 -0.90
C PRO A 377 -0.20 17.28 -0.24
N GLU A 378 -0.89 18.25 -0.86
CA GLU A 378 -2.06 18.91 -0.27
C GLU A 378 -3.18 17.94 0.13
N ILE A 379 -3.47 16.95 -0.72
CA ILE A 379 -4.57 16.01 -0.50
C ILE A 379 -4.28 15.08 0.70
N PRO A 380 -3.14 14.35 0.75
CA PRO A 380 -2.74 13.58 1.93
C PRO A 380 -2.72 14.41 3.22
N MET A 381 -2.24 15.66 3.16
CA MET A 381 -2.22 16.57 4.32
C MET A 381 -3.65 16.85 4.86
N GLN A 382 -4.65 16.94 3.99
CA GLN A 382 -6.04 17.12 4.41
C GLN A 382 -6.58 15.88 5.15
N ASP A 383 -6.21 14.67 4.71
CA ASP A 383 -6.57 13.43 5.41
C ASP A 383 -5.91 13.34 6.78
N TYR A 384 -4.62 13.66 6.86
CA TYR A 384 -3.87 13.69 8.12
C TYR A 384 -4.43 14.69 9.13
N SER A 385 -5.17 15.70 8.68
CA SER A 385 -5.83 16.66 9.58
C SER A 385 -7.12 16.10 10.22
N ASN A 386 -7.79 15.15 9.57
CA ASN A 386 -9.05 14.57 10.03
C ASN A 386 -8.84 13.28 10.83
N LEU A 387 -7.91 12.42 10.42
CA LEU A 387 -7.70 11.09 11.02
C LEU A 387 -7.39 11.14 12.54
N PRO A 388 -6.49 12.00 13.06
CA PRO A 388 -6.29 12.16 14.50
C PRO A 388 -7.56 12.61 15.24
N ARG A 389 -8.35 13.51 14.64
CA ARG A 389 -9.60 14.00 15.22
C ARG A 389 -10.68 12.91 15.23
N GLN A 390 -10.69 12.04 14.23
CA GLN A 390 -11.54 10.86 14.20
C GLN A 390 -11.18 9.91 15.35
N GLN A 391 -9.90 9.61 15.56
CA GLN A 391 -9.43 8.79 16.68
C GLN A 391 -9.89 9.36 18.03
N GLU A 392 -9.68 10.65 18.27
CA GLU A 392 -10.15 11.34 19.48
C GLU A 392 -11.67 11.22 19.65
N GLY A 393 -12.42 11.35 18.55
CA GLY A 393 -13.88 11.25 18.54
C GLY A 393 -14.41 9.88 18.94
N LEU A 394 -13.67 8.79 18.70
CA LEU A 394 -14.06 7.43 19.09
C LEU A 394 -14.11 7.21 20.61
N HIS A 395 -13.45 8.07 21.39
CA HIS A 395 -13.51 8.06 22.86
C HIS A 395 -14.69 8.86 23.43
N ALA A 396 -15.43 9.58 22.59
CA ALA A 396 -16.58 10.36 23.04
C ALA A 396 -17.70 9.43 23.55
N GLY A 397 -18.26 9.77 24.71
CA GLY A 397 -19.36 9.00 25.29
C GLY A 397 -20.57 8.94 24.35
N GLY A 398 -21.06 7.73 24.09
CA GLY A 398 -22.21 7.47 23.21
C GLY A 398 -21.86 7.18 21.75
N PHE A 399 -20.57 7.11 21.40
CA PHE A 399 -20.12 6.63 20.08
C PHE A 399 -19.70 5.15 20.14
N ASP A 400 -20.68 4.25 20.06
CA ASP A 400 -20.43 2.80 20.18
C ASP A 400 -20.03 2.15 18.85
N TYR A 401 -20.53 2.68 17.72
CA TYR A 401 -20.34 2.10 16.39
C TYR A 401 -20.11 3.19 15.33
N MET A 402 -19.14 2.95 14.44
CA MET A 402 -19.15 3.59 13.12
C MET A 402 -20.26 2.97 12.27
N ARG A 403 -20.90 3.79 11.45
CA ARG A 403 -22.03 3.39 10.61
C ARG A 403 -21.62 3.48 9.16
N LEU A 404 -21.76 2.38 8.43
CA LEU A 404 -21.34 2.26 7.05
C LEU A 404 -22.55 2.29 6.12
N SER A 405 -22.39 2.97 4.98
CA SER A 405 -23.21 2.79 3.79
C SER A 405 -22.98 1.39 3.24
N ARG A 406 -24.04 0.57 3.22
CA ARG A 406 -23.99 -0.79 2.70
C ARG A 406 -23.42 -0.90 1.28
N GLU A 407 -23.70 0.08 0.43
CA GLU A 407 -23.37 0.03 -1.00
C GLU A 407 -22.02 0.68 -1.33
N GLN A 408 -21.55 1.64 -0.51
CA GLN A 408 -20.37 2.45 -0.82
C GLN A 408 -19.20 2.22 0.15
N GLU A 409 -19.48 1.81 1.39
CA GLU A 409 -18.47 1.61 2.44
C GLU A 409 -18.36 0.13 2.84
N GLY A 410 -18.90 -0.77 2.02
CA GLY A 410 -18.93 -2.20 2.31
C GLY A 410 -17.54 -2.84 2.32
N MET A 411 -16.55 -2.26 1.63
CA MET A 411 -15.16 -2.69 1.75
C MET A 411 -14.64 -2.63 3.18
N ILE A 412 -14.95 -1.57 3.93
CA ILE A 412 -14.56 -1.43 5.34
C ILE A 412 -15.13 -2.59 6.15
N SER A 413 -16.39 -2.94 5.91
CA SER A 413 -17.03 -4.11 6.52
C SER A 413 -16.36 -5.43 6.14
N ASN A 414 -16.11 -5.65 4.85
CA ASN A 414 -15.48 -6.86 4.32
C ASN A 414 -14.08 -7.04 4.94
N TYR A 415 -13.32 -5.94 5.02
CA TYR A 415 -11.99 -5.87 5.60
C TYR A 415 -11.98 -6.19 7.10
N GLN A 416 -12.90 -5.60 7.87
CA GLN A 416 -13.03 -5.87 9.31
C GLN A 416 -13.47 -7.31 9.61
N ARG A 417 -14.36 -7.88 8.79
CA ARG A 417 -14.75 -9.29 8.90
C ARG A 417 -13.63 -10.23 8.53
N LEU A 418 -12.78 -9.89 7.56
CA LEU A 418 -11.56 -10.66 7.27
C LEU A 418 -10.62 -10.69 8.48
N ILE A 419 -10.45 -9.56 9.18
CA ILE A 419 -9.70 -9.51 10.46
C ILE A 419 -10.34 -10.44 11.50
N ASP A 420 -11.66 -10.48 11.61
CA ASP A 420 -12.34 -11.43 12.50
C ASP A 420 -12.00 -12.89 12.16
N GLY A 421 -11.89 -13.22 10.86
CA GLY A 421 -11.50 -14.55 10.40
C GLY A 421 -10.08 -14.93 10.85
N TYR A 422 -9.13 -13.99 10.75
CA TYR A 422 -7.77 -14.19 11.25
C TYR A 422 -7.76 -14.40 12.77
N ILE A 423 -8.41 -13.52 13.55
CA ILE A 423 -8.46 -13.64 15.02
C ILE A 423 -9.19 -14.93 15.44
N ALA A 424 -10.22 -15.36 14.71
CA ALA A 424 -10.92 -16.61 15.00
C ALA A 424 -10.08 -17.88 14.72
N GLY A 425 -8.98 -17.74 13.97
CA GLY A 425 -8.13 -18.84 13.53
C GLY A 425 -8.79 -19.71 12.45
N LEU A 426 -9.43 -19.09 11.46
CA LEU A 426 -9.94 -19.81 10.30
C LEU A 426 -8.77 -20.37 9.47
N ASN A 427 -9.03 -21.43 8.68
CA ASN A 427 -7.99 -22.07 7.88
C ASN A 427 -7.55 -21.17 6.71
N THR A 428 -6.31 -21.38 6.26
CA THR A 428 -5.66 -20.61 5.18
C THR A 428 -6.49 -20.58 3.90
N GLU A 429 -7.07 -21.69 3.45
CA GLU A 429 -7.87 -21.71 2.21
C GLU A 429 -9.09 -20.77 2.28
N THR A 430 -9.74 -20.71 3.44
CA THR A 430 -10.89 -19.84 3.67
C THR A 430 -10.47 -18.37 3.71
N LEU A 431 -9.37 -18.06 4.41
CA LEU A 431 -8.83 -16.71 4.51
C LEU A 431 -8.35 -16.18 3.16
N THR A 432 -7.65 -17.00 2.36
CA THR A 432 -7.17 -16.64 1.02
C THR A 432 -8.33 -16.33 0.08
N LYS A 433 -9.42 -17.10 0.12
CA LYS A 433 -10.62 -16.80 -0.69
C LYS A 433 -11.25 -15.46 -0.28
N ALA A 434 -11.33 -15.18 1.02
CA ALA A 434 -11.86 -13.93 1.53
C ALA A 434 -10.95 -12.73 1.17
N GLN A 435 -9.62 -12.89 1.24
CA GLN A 435 -8.64 -11.89 0.80
C GLN A 435 -8.86 -11.49 -0.67
N ASN A 436 -9.07 -12.47 -1.55
CA ASN A 436 -9.30 -12.20 -2.98
C ASN A 436 -10.57 -11.36 -3.23
N VAL A 437 -11.57 -11.44 -2.35
CA VAL A 437 -12.75 -10.58 -2.40
C VAL A 437 -12.44 -9.19 -1.83
N VAL A 438 -11.72 -9.11 -0.71
CA VAL A 438 -11.41 -7.85 -0.02
C VAL A 438 -10.43 -6.96 -0.80
N ASN A 439 -9.45 -7.56 -1.49
CA ASN A 439 -8.44 -6.84 -2.25
C ASN A 439 -9.00 -6.05 -3.46
N SER A 440 -10.23 -6.34 -3.89
CA SER A 440 -10.86 -5.75 -5.08
C SER A 440 -12.08 -4.88 -4.73
N GLY A 441 -11.93 -3.95 -3.78
CA GLY A 441 -13.05 -3.40 -3.03
C GLY A 441 -13.27 -1.87 -2.97
N TYR A 442 -12.64 -0.99 -3.75
CA TYR A 442 -12.90 0.46 -3.55
C TYR A 442 -14.34 0.87 -3.90
N ASN A 443 -15.01 1.62 -3.01
CA ASN A 443 -16.44 1.96 -3.12
C ASN A 443 -17.34 0.74 -3.41
N ALA A 444 -17.06 -0.37 -2.73
CA ALA A 444 -17.77 -1.64 -2.94
C ALA A 444 -18.89 -1.86 -1.91
N PRO A 445 -19.91 -2.66 -2.26
CA PRO A 445 -20.95 -3.05 -1.33
C PRO A 445 -20.43 -4.05 -0.28
N VAL A 446 -21.25 -4.30 0.74
CA VAL A 446 -21.01 -5.41 1.68
C VAL A 446 -21.14 -6.72 0.89
N LEU A 447 -20.04 -7.47 0.81
CA LEU A 447 -19.96 -8.73 0.07
C LEU A 447 -20.01 -9.93 1.00
N ASP A 448 -20.41 -11.08 0.47
CA ASP A 448 -20.17 -12.37 1.11
C ASP A 448 -18.69 -12.75 0.90
N ILE A 449 -17.92 -12.75 1.98
CA ILE A 449 -16.50 -13.13 1.96
C ILE A 449 -16.28 -14.61 2.33
N GLY A 450 -17.37 -15.37 2.53
CA GLY A 450 -17.35 -16.81 2.78
C GLY A 450 -17.49 -17.23 4.25
N PHE A 451 -17.71 -16.31 5.19
CA PHE A 451 -17.98 -16.60 6.61
C PHE A 451 -18.59 -15.42 7.39
#